data_AF-A0A0A7ECW0-F1
#
_entry.id   AF-A0A0A7ECW0-F1
#
_cell.length_a   1.000
_cell.length_b   1.000
_cell.length_c   1.000
_cell.angle_alpha   90.00
_cell.angle_beta   90.00
_cell.angle_gamma   90.00
#
_symmetry.space_group_name_H-M   'P 1'
#
loop_
_entity.id
_entity.type
_entity.pdbx_description
1 polymer ?
#
loop_
_entity_poly.entity_id
_entity_poly.type
_entity_poly.pdbx_seq_one_letter_code
_entity_poly.pdbx_strand_id
1 'polypeptide(L)'
;MELISWLADINEQYLTGWANKGLVRRGKKQLEKESISDWQLTIHAASANINNYQQTIDGIGFEFAKCNCAAAGPCFHLTCFLLGLQKKVANRASVESQITEPTTEPKTEISDKAMRTVAPSPSWQISCAKQRAKLLGQTNIKKAALWLQQGVTVYQHVKSNGLLTEIYLEQVITVFIPKTGGVAISSCSCKKERCAHRAVAVLHALPESSKQSVFSQSLALSDYATQCINALSQWLQSLLLHGRVGTTQFSLEQGQALVTELTQADLPRLAKLLSILCVNLKQDVERMSQSSPSLFSDKLAEIWAIISALSPPSVDLPLPLLTGEHRKRYAIVQDIDVFSFGIECWRSLTGHRGFTLHMYCPTLGRFLSFSQSRSRSTDPNWDTIEALKQAKLGDYDLPSLVATKFRISKGWVSPDGRVSSQTGTTVLTPSSQYWADFYTLAKTKQQILSGYAEQLKQNPFAQKTQQLIAIRTIEPLIFNRFKQTWQGICYDVDDNKINIEIVTTSQADQFVRHINSTNMIRLVYGYWFFNSEQQLTLSPLLAWELNSLKPIAKGYA
;
A
#
# COMPACT_ATOMS: atom_id res chain seq x y z
N MET A 1 1.57 2.08 -40.49
CA MET A 1 0.68 1.45 -39.50
C MET A 1 -0.71 1.44 -40.11
N GLU A 2 -1.41 0.30 -40.08
CA GLU A 2 -2.69 0.13 -40.77
C GLU A 2 -3.86 0.17 -39.79
N LEU A 3 -5.01 0.70 -40.22
CA LEU A 3 -6.24 0.77 -39.42
C LEU A 3 -6.67 -0.62 -38.95
N ILE A 4 -6.52 -1.62 -39.82
CA ILE A 4 -6.92 -3.02 -39.58
C ILE A 4 -6.17 -3.60 -38.37
N SER A 5 -4.87 -3.34 -38.25
CA SER A 5 -4.07 -3.82 -37.12
C SER A 5 -4.53 -3.21 -35.78
N TRP A 6 -4.91 -1.93 -35.77
CA TRP A 6 -5.45 -1.31 -34.56
C TRP A 6 -6.87 -1.81 -34.24
N LEU A 7 -7.72 -2.01 -35.24
CA LEU A 7 -9.05 -2.59 -35.05
C LEU A 7 -8.99 -4.00 -34.44
N ALA A 8 -7.98 -4.80 -34.80
CA ALA A 8 -7.74 -6.10 -34.18
C ALA A 8 -7.41 -5.99 -32.68
N ASP A 9 -6.81 -4.89 -32.25
CA ASP A 9 -6.48 -4.65 -30.85
C ASP A 9 -7.67 -4.16 -30.01
N ILE A 10 -8.78 -3.75 -30.64
CA ILE A 10 -9.98 -3.29 -29.95
C ILE A 10 -10.58 -4.41 -29.10
N ASN A 11 -10.88 -4.09 -27.84
CA ASN A 11 -11.54 -4.99 -26.92
C ASN A 11 -12.44 -4.20 -25.95
N GLU A 12 -13.25 -4.93 -25.18
CA GLU A 12 -14.21 -4.34 -24.24
C GLU A 12 -13.53 -3.44 -23.19
N GLN A 13 -12.35 -3.79 -22.70
CA GLN A 13 -11.61 -3.00 -21.72
C GLN A 13 -11.08 -1.71 -22.32
N TYR A 14 -10.54 -1.76 -23.54
CA TYR A 14 -10.04 -0.59 -24.26
C TYR A 14 -11.18 0.41 -24.54
N LEU A 15 -12.33 -0.11 -24.99
CA LEU A 15 -13.54 0.71 -25.21
C LEU A 15 -14.12 1.25 -23.91
N THR A 16 -14.07 0.49 -22.81
CA THR A 16 -14.53 0.96 -21.49
C THR A 16 -13.63 2.10 -20.99
N GLY A 17 -12.32 1.98 -21.20
CA GLY A 17 -11.33 3.02 -20.89
C GLY A 17 -11.55 4.31 -21.68
N TRP A 18 -12.05 4.22 -22.91
CA TRP A 18 -12.39 5.39 -23.76
C TRP A 18 -13.79 5.96 -23.50
N ALA A 19 -14.83 5.12 -23.50
CA ALA A 19 -16.22 5.50 -23.27
C ALA A 19 -16.61 5.27 -21.79
N ASN A 20 -17.54 4.36 -21.50
CA ASN A 20 -17.83 3.83 -20.18
C ASN A 20 -18.54 2.47 -20.30
N LYS A 21 -18.60 1.70 -19.20
CA LYS A 21 -19.18 0.35 -19.20
C LYS A 21 -20.64 0.33 -19.68
N GLY A 22 -21.42 1.36 -19.37
CA GLY A 22 -22.83 1.47 -19.78
C GLY A 22 -23.03 1.70 -21.28
N LEU A 23 -22.17 2.48 -21.93
CA LEU A 23 -22.18 2.69 -23.38
C LEU A 23 -21.75 1.41 -24.11
N VAL A 24 -20.67 0.77 -23.66
CA VAL A 24 -20.16 -0.46 -24.28
C VAL A 24 -21.19 -1.60 -24.20
N ARG A 25 -21.86 -1.76 -23.05
CA ARG A 25 -22.96 -2.72 -22.91
C ARG A 25 -24.10 -2.46 -23.89
N ARG A 26 -24.49 -1.20 -24.07
CA ARG A 26 -25.53 -0.80 -25.05
C ARG A 26 -25.08 -1.03 -26.48
N GLY A 27 -23.83 -0.72 -26.81
CA GLY A 27 -23.25 -0.97 -28.12
C GLY A 27 -23.21 -2.45 -28.47
N LYS A 28 -22.83 -3.32 -27.53
CA LYS A 28 -22.85 -4.78 -27.71
C LYS A 28 -24.25 -5.31 -27.98
N LYS A 29 -25.25 -4.84 -27.22
CA LYS A 29 -26.66 -5.21 -27.43
C LYS A 29 -27.20 -4.70 -28.78
N GLN A 30 -26.73 -3.55 -29.25
CA GLN A 30 -27.08 -3.06 -30.59
C GLN A 30 -26.42 -3.93 -31.67
N LEU A 31 -25.15 -4.31 -31.50
CA LEU A 31 -24.41 -5.12 -32.47
C LEU A 31 -25.05 -6.48 -32.74
N GLU A 32 -25.76 -7.05 -31.78
CA GLU A 32 -26.56 -8.28 -31.95
C GLU A 32 -27.69 -8.14 -32.98
N LYS A 33 -28.10 -6.91 -33.31
CA LYS A 33 -29.16 -6.57 -34.27
C LYS A 33 -28.64 -6.10 -35.62
N GLU A 34 -27.34 -5.88 -35.76
CA GLU A 34 -26.72 -5.30 -36.95
C GLU A 34 -26.11 -6.38 -37.85
N SER A 35 -26.26 -6.23 -39.17
CA SER A 35 -25.53 -7.03 -40.14
C SER A 35 -24.20 -6.38 -40.50
N ILE A 36 -23.09 -6.94 -40.00
CA ILE A 36 -21.74 -6.38 -40.16
C ILE A 36 -21.20 -6.59 -41.59
N SER A 37 -21.83 -7.45 -42.40
CA SER A 37 -21.44 -7.73 -43.79
C SER A 37 -21.41 -6.47 -44.65
N ASP A 38 -22.33 -5.54 -44.39
CA ASP A 38 -22.60 -4.39 -45.27
C ASP A 38 -21.75 -3.17 -44.92
N TRP A 39 -20.96 -3.25 -43.84
CA TRP A 39 -20.12 -2.15 -43.37
C TRP A 39 -18.89 -2.00 -44.27
N GLN A 40 -18.53 -0.77 -44.63
CA GLN A 40 -17.36 -0.54 -45.48
C GLN A 40 -16.10 -0.55 -44.62
N LEU A 41 -15.08 -1.31 -45.04
CA LEU A 41 -13.78 -1.39 -44.35
C LEU A 41 -12.66 -1.51 -45.38
N THR A 42 -11.87 -0.44 -45.48
CA THR A 42 -10.62 -0.37 -46.26
C THR A 42 -9.42 -0.38 -45.31
N ILE A 43 -8.21 -0.30 -45.87
CA ILE A 43 -6.95 -0.24 -45.11
C ILE A 43 -6.78 1.06 -44.27
N HIS A 44 -7.50 2.13 -44.62
CA HIS A 44 -7.34 3.45 -44.01
C HIS A 44 -8.63 4.04 -43.43
N ALA A 45 -9.80 3.55 -43.87
CA ALA A 45 -11.08 4.08 -43.43
C ALA A 45 -12.15 3.00 -43.30
N ALA A 46 -13.14 3.26 -42.46
CA ALA A 46 -14.33 2.44 -42.37
C ALA A 46 -15.59 3.28 -42.16
N SER A 47 -16.74 2.77 -42.60
CA SER A 47 -18.03 3.43 -42.40
C SER A 47 -19.15 2.41 -42.18
N ALA A 48 -20.16 2.81 -41.41
CA ALA A 48 -21.40 2.05 -41.21
C ALA A 48 -22.56 3.00 -40.94
N ASN A 49 -23.79 2.49 -41.09
CA ASN A 49 -25.01 3.15 -40.64
C ASN A 49 -25.65 2.29 -39.55
N ILE A 50 -25.79 2.85 -38.35
CA ILE A 50 -26.36 2.19 -37.18
C ILE A 50 -27.48 3.10 -36.66
N ASN A 51 -28.71 2.58 -36.56
CA ASN A 51 -29.90 3.34 -36.13
C ASN A 51 -30.09 4.69 -36.87
N ASN A 52 -29.94 4.71 -38.20
CA ASN A 52 -30.03 5.93 -39.04
C ASN A 52 -28.96 7.00 -38.77
N TYR A 53 -27.93 6.68 -37.99
CA TYR A 53 -26.76 7.52 -37.81
C TYR A 53 -25.57 6.91 -38.55
N GLN A 54 -24.78 7.76 -39.20
CA GLN A 54 -23.56 7.37 -39.89
C GLN A 54 -22.38 7.42 -38.92
N GLN A 55 -21.60 6.34 -38.88
CA GLN A 55 -20.33 6.27 -38.17
C GLN A 55 -19.19 6.15 -39.19
N THR A 56 -18.12 6.89 -38.96
CA THR A 56 -16.92 6.85 -39.80
C THR A 56 -15.66 6.80 -38.94
N ILE A 57 -14.60 6.26 -39.50
CA ILE A 57 -13.25 6.37 -38.95
C ILE A 57 -12.25 6.56 -40.09
N ASP A 58 -11.41 7.58 -39.99
CA ASP A 58 -10.48 8.05 -41.02
C ASP A 58 -9.02 8.09 -40.53
N GLY A 59 -8.64 7.20 -39.60
CA GLY A 59 -7.30 7.12 -39.04
C GLY A 59 -7.18 6.13 -37.89
N ILE A 60 -6.00 6.05 -37.27
CA ILE A 60 -5.71 5.14 -36.16
C ILE A 60 -5.94 5.86 -34.83
N GLY A 61 -6.81 5.33 -33.99
CA GLY A 61 -7.14 5.91 -32.69
C GLY A 61 -8.58 6.41 -32.61
N PHE A 62 -9.05 6.65 -31.40
CA PHE A 62 -10.44 7.04 -31.16
C PHE A 62 -10.77 8.47 -31.62
N GLU A 63 -9.77 9.32 -31.73
CA GLU A 63 -9.88 10.71 -32.20
C GLU A 63 -10.36 10.82 -33.65
N PHE A 64 -10.16 9.77 -34.44
CA PHE A 64 -10.62 9.68 -35.83
C PHE A 64 -12.03 9.08 -35.95
N ALA A 65 -12.60 8.54 -34.86
CA ALA A 65 -13.92 7.92 -34.88
C ALA A 65 -15.02 8.97 -34.69
N LYS A 66 -15.90 9.12 -35.68
CA LYS A 66 -16.98 10.13 -35.71
C LYS A 66 -18.35 9.49 -35.88
N CYS A 67 -19.35 10.11 -35.28
CA CYS A 67 -20.76 9.72 -35.44
C CYS A 67 -21.60 10.99 -35.57
N ASN A 68 -22.54 11.02 -36.50
CA ASN A 68 -23.43 12.17 -36.71
C ASN A 68 -24.65 12.22 -35.76
N CYS A 69 -24.60 11.51 -34.61
CA CYS A 69 -25.66 11.58 -33.60
C CYS A 69 -25.45 12.79 -32.68
N ALA A 70 -26.47 13.15 -31.88
CA ALA A 70 -26.43 14.31 -30.99
C ALA A 70 -25.43 14.25 -29.82
N ALA A 71 -24.69 13.13 -29.66
CA ALA A 71 -23.73 12.99 -28.57
C ALA A 71 -22.44 13.77 -28.87
N ALA A 72 -22.01 14.62 -27.93
CA ALA A 72 -20.79 15.43 -28.02
C ALA A 72 -19.47 14.64 -27.84
N GLY A 73 -19.51 13.30 -27.84
CA GLY A 73 -18.38 12.45 -27.52
C GLY A 73 -18.69 10.96 -27.77
N PRO A 74 -18.06 10.02 -27.02
CA PRO A 74 -18.32 8.60 -27.19
C PRO A 74 -19.80 8.27 -27.01
N CYS A 75 -20.40 7.60 -27.99
CA CYS A 75 -21.79 7.17 -27.97
C CYS A 75 -21.89 5.65 -28.13
N PHE A 76 -23.05 5.07 -27.84
CA PHE A 76 -23.21 3.62 -27.97
C PHE A 76 -23.12 3.17 -29.44
N HIS A 77 -23.46 4.03 -30.42
CA HIS A 77 -23.28 3.76 -31.84
C HIS A 77 -21.80 3.59 -32.19
N LEU A 78 -20.91 4.47 -31.72
CA LEU A 78 -19.47 4.33 -31.94
C LEU A 78 -18.92 3.07 -31.27
N THR A 79 -19.39 2.71 -30.07
CA THR A 79 -18.96 1.45 -29.44
C THR A 79 -19.45 0.23 -30.22
N CYS A 80 -20.67 0.26 -30.77
CA CYS A 80 -21.21 -0.79 -31.64
C CYS A 80 -20.37 -0.91 -32.91
N PHE A 81 -20.10 0.23 -33.57
CA PHE A 81 -19.30 0.33 -34.78
C PHE A 81 -17.88 -0.24 -34.60
N LEU A 82 -17.17 0.16 -33.55
CA LEU A 82 -15.81 -0.33 -33.31
C LEU A 82 -15.78 -1.83 -32.97
N LEU A 83 -16.74 -2.33 -32.19
CA LEU A 83 -16.87 -3.77 -31.90
C LEU A 83 -17.21 -4.59 -33.15
N GLY A 84 -18.09 -4.09 -34.01
CA GLY A 84 -18.44 -4.78 -35.24
C GLY A 84 -17.30 -4.78 -36.25
N LEU A 85 -16.56 -3.68 -36.40
CA LEU A 85 -15.35 -3.64 -37.22
C LEU A 85 -14.29 -4.63 -36.73
N GLN A 86 -14.09 -4.74 -35.41
CA GLN A 86 -13.19 -5.73 -34.83
C GLN A 86 -13.62 -7.16 -35.17
N LYS A 87 -14.92 -7.49 -35.06
CA LYS A 87 -15.45 -8.80 -35.51
C LYS A 87 -15.22 -9.02 -37.00
N LYS A 88 -15.40 -8.00 -37.84
CA LYS A 88 -15.19 -8.09 -39.30
C LYS A 88 -13.73 -8.37 -39.64
N VAL A 89 -12.79 -7.72 -38.94
CA VAL A 89 -11.34 -7.98 -39.08
C VAL A 89 -11.01 -9.41 -38.65
N ALA A 90 -11.55 -9.87 -37.51
CA ALA A 90 -11.35 -11.25 -37.06
C ALA A 90 -11.88 -12.27 -38.08
N ASN A 91 -13.06 -12.04 -38.67
CA ASN A 91 -13.63 -12.92 -39.69
C ASN A 91 -12.79 -12.97 -40.98
N ARG A 92 -12.19 -11.85 -41.42
CA ARG A 92 -11.29 -11.84 -42.59
C ARG A 92 -10.05 -12.71 -42.37
N ALA A 93 -9.43 -12.60 -41.20
CA ALA A 93 -8.24 -13.39 -40.86
C ALA A 93 -8.54 -14.91 -40.80
N SER A 94 -9.74 -15.30 -40.37
CA SER A 94 -10.18 -16.70 -40.35
C SER A 94 -10.35 -17.29 -41.75
N VAL A 95 -10.82 -16.50 -42.73
CA VAL A 95 -11.04 -16.94 -44.11
C VAL A 95 -9.72 -17.08 -44.87
N GLU A 96 -8.76 -16.16 -44.67
CA GLU A 96 -7.43 -16.26 -45.29
C GLU A 96 -6.60 -17.43 -44.76
N SER A 97 -6.79 -17.83 -43.49
CA SER A 97 -6.10 -18.96 -42.88
C SER A 97 -6.65 -20.34 -43.32
N GLN A 98 -7.82 -20.40 -43.97
CA GLN A 98 -8.44 -21.64 -44.45
C GLN A 98 -8.14 -21.96 -45.93
N ILE A 99 -7.49 -21.05 -46.67
CA ILE A 99 -7.19 -21.21 -48.11
C ILE A 99 -5.79 -21.82 -48.34
N THR A 100 -5.02 -22.09 -47.28
CA THR A 100 -3.67 -22.69 -47.40
C THR A 100 -3.59 -24.02 -46.63
N GLU A 101 -4.05 -25.11 -47.27
CA GLU A 101 -3.58 -26.47 -46.97
C GLU A 101 -2.40 -26.84 -47.90
N PRO A 102 -1.43 -27.66 -47.44
CA PRO A 102 -0.12 -27.77 -48.06
C PRO A 102 -0.02 -28.92 -49.07
N THR A 103 0.46 -28.64 -50.27
CA THR A 103 0.98 -29.64 -51.20
C THR A 103 2.34 -30.17 -50.71
N THR A 104 2.46 -31.49 -50.76
CA THR A 104 3.57 -32.34 -50.30
C THR A 104 4.85 -32.26 -51.15
N GLU A 105 5.98 -32.19 -50.42
CA GLU A 105 7.34 -32.71 -50.68
C GLU A 105 8.31 -32.02 -51.69
N PRO A 106 9.65 -32.19 -51.56
CA PRO A 106 10.44 -32.86 -50.51
C PRO A 106 11.51 -31.96 -49.83
N LYS A 107 12.07 -32.51 -48.74
CA LYS A 107 13.18 -32.00 -47.94
C LYS A 107 14.49 -31.94 -48.73
N THR A 108 15.19 -30.81 -48.66
CA THR A 108 16.65 -30.75 -48.78
C THR A 108 17.21 -29.93 -47.63
N GLU A 109 18.09 -30.59 -46.87
CA GLU A 109 18.94 -30.02 -45.85
C GLU A 109 19.91 -28.99 -46.46
N ILE A 110 20.22 -27.91 -45.73
CA ILE A 110 21.59 -27.48 -45.37
C ILE A 110 21.60 -26.07 -44.73
N SER A 111 22.31 -26.02 -43.61
CA SER A 111 23.05 -24.92 -42.96
C SER A 111 22.32 -23.85 -42.16
N ASP A 112 22.44 -24.05 -40.85
CA ASP A 112 22.77 -23.09 -39.80
C ASP A 112 23.43 -21.79 -40.24
N LYS A 113 22.66 -20.70 -40.17
CA LYS A 113 23.14 -19.39 -39.71
C LYS A 113 21.96 -18.65 -39.08
N ALA A 114 21.68 -18.99 -37.83
CA ALA A 114 20.71 -18.30 -36.99
C ALA A 114 21.21 -16.87 -36.68
N MET A 115 20.92 -15.96 -37.59
CA MET A 115 20.83 -14.53 -37.30
C MET A 115 19.75 -14.39 -36.23
N ARG A 116 20.16 -14.08 -34.99
CA ARG A 116 19.24 -13.74 -33.90
C ARG A 116 18.44 -12.51 -34.31
N THR A 117 17.26 -12.73 -34.91
CA THR A 117 16.24 -11.72 -35.07
C THR A 117 15.77 -11.33 -33.68
N VAL A 118 16.31 -10.23 -33.15
CA VAL A 118 15.81 -9.60 -31.93
C VAL A 118 14.34 -9.25 -32.20
N ALA A 119 13.42 -9.94 -31.51
CA ALA A 119 12.01 -9.60 -31.57
C ALA A 119 11.85 -8.10 -31.22
N PRO A 120 11.12 -7.31 -32.02
CA PRO A 120 10.94 -5.89 -31.74
C PRO A 120 10.35 -5.71 -30.34
N SER A 121 10.94 -4.81 -29.56
CA SER A 121 10.44 -4.47 -28.22
C SER A 121 8.96 -4.08 -28.28
N PRO A 122 8.12 -4.57 -27.36
CA PRO A 122 6.73 -4.18 -27.31
C PRO A 122 6.55 -2.66 -27.33
N SER A 123 5.48 -2.17 -27.98
CA SER A 123 5.25 -0.73 -28.24
C SER A 123 5.10 0.15 -26.99
N TRP A 124 4.94 -0.46 -25.81
CA TRP A 124 4.92 0.19 -24.50
C TRP A 124 6.31 0.30 -23.83
N GLN A 125 7.34 -0.38 -24.33
CA GLN A 125 8.70 -0.32 -23.81
C GLN A 125 9.51 0.81 -24.47
N ILE A 126 9.29 2.05 -24.01
CA ILE A 126 9.97 3.22 -24.57
C ILE A 126 11.27 3.49 -23.79
N SER A 127 12.38 2.90 -24.25
CA SER A 127 13.71 3.05 -23.61
C SER A 127 14.29 4.46 -23.72
N CYS A 128 13.99 5.21 -24.78
CA CYS A 128 14.51 6.56 -25.01
C CYS A 128 13.83 7.63 -24.13
N ALA A 129 14.61 8.34 -23.31
CA ALA A 129 14.12 9.39 -22.42
C ALA A 129 13.46 10.57 -23.18
N LYS A 130 14.05 11.02 -24.30
CA LYS A 130 13.48 12.09 -25.15
C LYS A 130 12.11 11.70 -25.69
N GLN A 131 11.95 10.45 -26.11
CA GLN A 131 10.69 9.93 -26.64
C GLN A 131 9.62 9.81 -25.55
N ARG A 132 9.98 9.35 -24.34
CA ARG A 132 9.09 9.38 -23.18
C ARG A 132 8.61 10.81 -22.89
N ALA A 133 9.54 11.77 -22.82
CA ALA A 133 9.21 13.17 -22.55
C ALA A 133 8.25 13.76 -23.60
N LYS A 134 8.45 13.44 -24.88
CA LYS A 134 7.56 13.88 -25.98
C LYS A 134 6.14 13.31 -25.85
N LEU A 135 6.00 12.03 -25.52
CA LEU A 135 4.71 11.34 -25.47
C LEU A 135 3.93 11.56 -24.17
N LEU A 136 4.64 11.65 -23.04
CA LEU A 136 4.04 11.66 -21.70
C LEU A 136 4.12 13.03 -21.00
N GLY A 137 5.10 13.86 -21.36
CA GLY A 137 5.40 15.14 -20.71
C GLY A 137 6.25 14.98 -19.43
N GLN A 138 7.22 15.87 -19.22
CA GLN A 138 8.16 15.73 -18.10
C GLN A 138 7.53 15.80 -16.72
N THR A 139 6.54 16.67 -16.52
CA THR A 139 5.83 16.77 -15.23
C THR A 139 5.13 15.46 -14.87
N ASN A 140 4.52 14.79 -15.85
CA ASN A 140 3.85 13.50 -15.63
C ASN A 140 4.86 12.37 -15.38
N ILE A 141 6.03 12.40 -16.04
CA ILE A 141 7.11 11.43 -15.81
C ILE A 141 7.67 11.59 -14.40
N LYS A 142 7.96 12.83 -13.96
CA LYS A 142 8.41 13.10 -12.59
C LYS A 142 7.39 12.60 -11.56
N LYS A 143 6.11 12.93 -11.77
CA LYS A 143 5.04 12.47 -10.87
C LYS A 143 4.87 10.95 -10.85
N ALA A 144 4.99 10.29 -12.01
CA ALA A 144 4.93 8.84 -12.11
C ALA A 144 6.14 8.15 -11.48
N ALA A 145 7.34 8.68 -11.68
CA ALA A 145 8.56 8.21 -11.04
C ALA A 145 8.45 8.34 -9.52
N LEU A 146 7.99 9.50 -9.03
CA LEU A 146 7.70 9.70 -7.61
C LEU A 146 6.68 8.69 -7.08
N TRP A 147 5.57 8.46 -7.79
CA TRP A 147 4.59 7.46 -7.36
C TRP A 147 5.15 6.04 -7.32
N LEU A 148 5.94 5.64 -8.32
CA LEU A 148 6.62 4.34 -8.38
C LEU A 148 7.67 4.21 -7.27
N GLN A 149 8.45 5.26 -7.00
CA GLN A 149 9.42 5.29 -5.91
C GLN A 149 8.77 5.22 -4.54
N GLN A 150 7.66 5.94 -4.37
CA GLN A 150 6.86 5.80 -3.17
C GLN A 150 6.19 4.39 -3.09
N GLY A 151 6.29 3.55 -4.14
CA GLY A 151 5.89 2.13 -4.16
C GLY A 151 4.50 1.82 -4.74
N VAL A 152 4.03 2.51 -5.80
CA VAL A 152 2.58 2.49 -6.14
C VAL A 152 2.23 1.10 -6.62
N THR A 153 1.13 0.52 -6.12
CA THR A 153 0.76 -0.83 -6.52
C THR A 153 0.29 -0.78 -7.97
N VAL A 154 1.05 -1.43 -8.84
CA VAL A 154 0.80 -1.50 -10.27
C VAL A 154 0.78 -2.96 -10.67
N TYR A 155 -0.32 -3.39 -11.28
CA TYR A 155 -0.41 -4.70 -11.91
C TYR A 155 -0.44 -4.54 -13.42
N GLN A 156 0.37 -5.33 -14.11
CA GLN A 156 0.47 -5.31 -15.55
C GLN A 156 0.12 -6.68 -16.11
N HIS A 157 -0.83 -6.67 -17.05
CA HIS A 157 -1.29 -7.86 -17.75
C HIS A 157 -0.99 -7.66 -19.23
N VAL A 158 0.01 -8.37 -19.74
CA VAL A 158 0.27 -8.45 -21.18
C VAL A 158 -0.81 -9.33 -21.78
N LYS A 159 -1.60 -8.76 -22.69
CA LYS A 159 -2.63 -9.44 -23.46
C LYS A 159 -2.17 -9.56 -24.91
N SER A 160 -2.83 -10.42 -25.68
CA SER A 160 -2.55 -10.59 -27.11
C SER A 160 -2.65 -9.28 -27.91
N ASN A 161 -3.50 -8.36 -27.47
CA ASN A 161 -3.82 -7.08 -28.12
C ASN A 161 -3.21 -5.82 -27.46
N GLY A 162 -2.44 -5.97 -26.39
CA GLY A 162 -1.86 -4.82 -25.70
C GLY A 162 -1.51 -5.06 -24.25
N LEU A 163 -1.18 -3.97 -23.56
CA LEU A 163 -0.86 -3.95 -22.14
C LEU A 163 -2.01 -3.32 -21.35
N LEU A 164 -2.61 -4.07 -20.44
CA LEU A 164 -3.49 -3.53 -19.41
C LEU A 164 -2.67 -3.26 -18.15
N THR A 165 -2.76 -2.05 -17.61
CA THR A 165 -2.15 -1.66 -16.35
C THR A 165 -3.23 -1.19 -15.38
N GLU A 166 -3.29 -1.79 -14.19
CA GLU A 166 -4.12 -1.35 -13.07
C GLU A 166 -3.25 -0.64 -12.04
N ILE A 167 -3.60 0.60 -11.69
CA ILE A 167 -2.87 1.45 -10.76
C ILE A 167 -3.78 1.75 -9.58
N TYR A 168 -3.37 1.34 -8.39
CA TYR A 168 -4.18 1.48 -7.18
C TYR A 168 -3.82 2.78 -6.46
N LEU A 169 -4.61 3.83 -6.70
CA LEU A 169 -4.55 5.13 -6.03
C LEU A 169 -5.77 5.30 -5.09
N GLU A 170 -6.35 6.50 -4.98
CA GLU A 170 -7.65 6.71 -4.31
C GLU A 170 -8.77 5.89 -4.93
N GLN A 171 -8.70 5.70 -6.24
CA GLN A 171 -9.55 4.83 -7.02
C GLN A 171 -8.63 3.97 -7.91
N VAL A 172 -9.13 2.81 -8.34
CA VAL A 172 -8.40 1.99 -9.29
C VAL A 172 -8.45 2.68 -10.66
N ILE A 173 -7.26 3.03 -11.17
CA ILE A 173 -7.10 3.61 -12.50
C ILE A 173 -6.62 2.54 -13.46
N THR A 174 -7.30 2.40 -14.60
CA THR A 174 -6.94 1.44 -15.64
C THR A 174 -6.36 2.17 -16.84
N VAL A 175 -5.17 1.77 -17.27
CA VAL A 175 -4.52 2.23 -18.50
C VAL A 175 -4.41 1.06 -19.47
N PHE A 176 -4.87 1.25 -20.70
CA PHE A 176 -4.68 0.27 -21.77
C PHE A 176 -3.84 0.86 -22.88
N ILE A 177 -2.73 0.18 -23.21
CA ILE A 177 -1.82 0.55 -24.30
C ILE A 177 -1.96 -0.54 -25.38
N PRO A 178 -2.58 -0.26 -26.53
CA PRO A 178 -2.71 -1.23 -27.61
C PRO A 178 -1.35 -1.64 -28.17
N LYS A 179 -1.25 -2.86 -28.70
CA LYS A 179 -0.03 -3.36 -29.34
C LYS A 179 0.35 -2.50 -30.55
N THR A 180 -0.62 -2.22 -31.41
CA THR A 180 -0.50 -1.30 -32.55
C THR A 180 -0.67 0.14 -32.06
N GLY A 181 0.13 1.08 -32.56
CA GLY A 181 0.04 2.51 -32.21
C GLY A 181 0.60 2.89 -30.83
N GLY A 182 0.67 1.95 -29.89
CA GLY A 182 1.37 2.10 -28.61
C GLY A 182 0.82 3.23 -27.73
N VAL A 183 1.71 3.94 -27.04
CA VAL A 183 1.35 4.94 -26.02
C VAL A 183 0.56 6.12 -26.60
N ALA A 184 0.79 6.48 -27.87
CA ALA A 184 0.16 7.64 -28.51
C ALA A 184 -1.37 7.56 -28.48
N ILE A 185 -1.91 6.36 -28.72
CA ILE A 185 -3.35 6.10 -28.77
C ILE A 185 -3.86 5.33 -27.53
N SER A 186 -3.07 5.32 -26.46
CA SER A 186 -3.45 4.66 -25.21
C SER A 186 -4.70 5.29 -24.59
N SER A 187 -5.48 4.48 -23.88
CA SER A 187 -6.62 4.95 -23.09
C SER A 187 -6.31 4.90 -21.60
N CYS A 188 -6.92 5.81 -20.85
CA CYS A 188 -6.83 5.86 -19.40
C CYS A 188 -8.21 6.17 -18.83
N SER A 189 -8.62 5.48 -17.77
CA SER A 189 -9.90 5.73 -17.12
C SER A 189 -10.05 7.15 -16.56
N CYS A 190 -8.94 7.88 -16.34
CA CYS A 190 -8.98 9.29 -15.95
C CYS A 190 -9.33 10.28 -17.07
N LYS A 191 -9.48 9.80 -18.32
CA LYS A 191 -9.90 10.55 -19.52
C LYS A 191 -8.98 11.68 -20.01
N LYS A 192 -7.91 12.01 -19.30
CA LYS A 192 -6.93 13.01 -19.74
C LYS A 192 -6.07 12.46 -20.89
N GLU A 193 -5.77 13.30 -21.88
CA GLU A 193 -4.88 12.97 -23.01
C GLU A 193 -3.46 12.65 -22.56
N ARG A 194 -2.90 13.44 -21.64
CA ARG A 194 -1.61 13.15 -21.00
C ARG A 194 -1.80 13.16 -19.49
N CYS A 195 -1.34 12.10 -18.83
CA CYS A 195 -1.42 11.97 -17.38
C CYS A 195 -0.28 11.13 -16.82
N ALA A 196 0.01 11.33 -15.54
CA ALA A 196 0.98 10.51 -14.80
C ALA A 196 0.63 9.01 -14.81
N HIS A 197 -0.65 8.61 -14.92
CA HIS A 197 -1.03 7.19 -15.00
C HIS A 197 -0.48 6.49 -16.24
N ARG A 198 -0.55 7.13 -17.42
CA ARG A 198 0.06 6.60 -18.64
C ARG A 198 1.58 6.49 -18.49
N ALA A 199 2.18 7.47 -17.81
CA ALA A 199 3.61 7.44 -17.52
C ALA A 199 3.98 6.30 -16.55
N VAL A 200 3.16 6.03 -15.52
CA VAL A 200 3.35 4.86 -14.63
C VAL A 200 3.33 3.56 -15.43
N ALA A 201 2.36 3.37 -16.32
CA ALA A 201 2.26 2.16 -17.15
C ALA A 201 3.53 1.95 -18.01
N VAL A 202 4.05 3.02 -18.62
CA VAL A 202 5.27 2.96 -19.43
C VAL A 202 6.51 2.71 -18.56
N LEU A 203 6.69 3.47 -17.48
CA LEU A 203 7.86 3.36 -16.60
C LEU A 203 7.93 1.99 -15.90
N HIS A 204 6.78 1.45 -15.47
CA HIS A 204 6.71 0.14 -14.84
C HIS A 204 7.07 -1.00 -15.82
N ALA A 205 6.79 -0.82 -17.11
CA ALA A 205 7.09 -1.81 -18.15
C ALA A 205 8.53 -1.75 -18.68
N LEU A 206 9.35 -0.78 -18.23
CA LEU A 206 10.75 -0.66 -18.64
C LEU A 206 11.61 -1.80 -18.06
N PRO A 207 12.72 -2.17 -18.73
CA PRO A 207 13.74 -3.02 -18.13
C PRO A 207 14.32 -2.40 -16.85
N GLU A 208 14.75 -3.22 -15.89
CA GLU A 208 15.26 -2.77 -14.58
C GLU A 208 16.44 -1.78 -14.70
N SER A 209 17.34 -1.98 -15.68
CA SER A 209 18.44 -1.04 -15.95
C SER A 209 17.97 0.35 -16.37
N SER A 210 16.89 0.43 -17.15
CA SER A 210 16.28 1.69 -17.57
C SER A 210 15.46 2.34 -16.46
N LYS A 211 14.82 1.53 -15.60
CA LYS A 211 14.14 1.98 -14.39
C LYS A 211 15.11 2.67 -13.44
N GLN A 212 16.25 2.03 -13.14
CA GLN A 212 17.29 2.59 -12.28
C GLN A 212 17.73 3.98 -12.76
N SER A 213 18.05 4.16 -14.05
CA SER A 213 18.43 5.48 -14.59
C SER A 213 17.35 6.57 -14.38
N VAL A 214 16.07 6.23 -14.56
CA VAL A 214 14.96 7.18 -14.34
C VAL A 214 14.79 7.49 -12.85
N PHE A 215 14.97 6.49 -11.98
CA PHE A 215 14.82 6.68 -10.54
C PHE A 215 16.02 7.40 -9.90
N SER A 216 17.24 7.15 -10.35
CA SER A 216 18.46 7.84 -9.89
C SER A 216 18.40 9.36 -10.12
N GLN A 217 17.79 9.81 -11.22
CA GLN A 217 17.59 11.24 -11.48
C GLN A 217 16.47 11.87 -10.63
N SER A 218 15.64 11.06 -9.97
CA SER A 218 14.50 11.47 -9.13
C SER A 218 14.74 11.22 -7.63
N LEU A 219 15.95 10.78 -7.25
CA LEU A 219 16.31 10.37 -5.88
C LEU A 219 16.85 11.52 -5.02
N ALA A 220 16.98 12.73 -5.56
CA ALA A 220 17.41 13.89 -4.80
C ALA A 220 16.22 14.55 -4.08
N LEU A 221 16.44 15.00 -2.85
CA LEU A 221 15.52 15.91 -2.17
C LEU A 221 15.30 17.17 -3.02
N SER A 222 14.08 17.70 -3.01
CA SER A 222 13.83 19.00 -3.62
C SER A 222 14.52 20.11 -2.82
N ASP A 223 14.78 21.26 -3.46
CA ASP A 223 15.32 22.43 -2.75
C ASP A 223 14.39 22.86 -1.60
N TYR A 224 13.06 22.78 -1.83
CA TYR A 224 12.06 23.05 -0.80
C TYR A 224 12.16 22.07 0.38
N ALA A 225 12.27 20.76 0.11
CA ALA A 225 12.46 19.77 1.17
C ALA A 225 13.75 19.99 1.96
N THR A 226 14.82 20.37 1.26
CA THR A 226 16.11 20.73 1.89
C THR A 226 15.98 21.95 2.79
N GLN A 227 15.25 22.99 2.36
CA GLN A 227 14.95 24.16 3.19
C GLN A 227 14.15 23.80 4.45
N CYS A 228 13.11 22.97 4.32
CA CYS A 228 12.32 22.51 5.47
C CYS A 228 13.17 21.70 6.47
N ILE A 229 14.08 20.85 5.99
CA ILE A 229 15.02 20.10 6.86
C ILE A 229 15.95 21.05 7.62
N ASN A 230 16.46 22.09 6.96
CA ASN A 230 17.30 23.10 7.61
C ASN A 230 16.52 23.90 8.68
N ALA A 231 15.29 24.32 8.37
CA ALA A 231 14.43 25.02 9.32
C ALA A 231 14.09 24.14 10.54
N LEU A 232 13.78 22.85 10.30
CA LEU A 232 13.59 21.87 11.38
C LEU A 232 14.86 21.74 12.24
N SER A 233 16.03 21.62 11.63
CA SER A 233 17.30 21.49 12.35
C SER A 233 17.57 22.70 13.26
N GLN A 234 17.33 23.91 12.77
CA GLN A 234 17.45 25.15 13.54
C GLN A 234 16.46 25.19 14.72
N TRP A 235 15.21 24.78 14.50
CA TRP A 235 14.21 24.72 15.56
C TRP A 235 14.60 23.71 16.65
N LEU A 236 15.09 22.52 16.28
CA LEU A 236 15.56 21.51 17.24
C LEU A 236 16.78 21.99 18.04
N GLN A 237 17.72 22.69 17.41
CA GLN A 237 18.88 23.28 18.09
C GLN A 237 18.44 24.34 19.11
N SER A 238 17.49 25.20 18.74
CA SER A 238 16.89 26.17 19.67
C SER A 238 16.23 25.46 20.84
N LEU A 239 15.42 24.43 20.58
CA LEU A 239 14.76 23.63 21.62
C LEU A 239 15.76 22.97 22.58
N LEU A 240 16.90 22.49 22.08
CA LEU A 240 17.97 21.91 22.90
C LEU A 240 18.64 22.95 23.81
N LEU A 241 18.88 24.16 23.31
CA LEU A 241 19.50 25.25 24.08
C LEU A 241 18.60 25.75 25.22
N HIS A 242 17.30 25.91 24.94
CA HIS A 242 16.32 26.37 25.94
C HIS A 242 15.85 25.24 26.88
N GLY A 243 15.97 23.99 26.44
CA GLY A 243 15.47 22.82 27.13
C GLY A 243 13.93 22.77 27.21
N ARG A 244 13.41 21.67 27.76
CA ARG A 244 11.95 21.46 27.95
C ARG A 244 11.32 22.56 28.81
N VAL A 245 12.01 22.98 29.88
CA VAL A 245 11.52 24.01 30.80
C VAL A 245 11.42 25.38 30.13
N GLY A 246 12.33 25.69 29.22
CA GLY A 246 12.33 26.95 28.47
C GLY A 246 11.44 26.95 27.23
N THR A 247 10.66 25.89 26.99
CA THR A 247 9.79 25.81 25.82
C THR A 247 8.61 26.77 25.96
N THR A 248 8.50 27.73 25.03
CA THR A 248 7.42 28.73 25.00
C THR A 248 6.28 28.33 24.07
N GLN A 249 5.11 28.94 24.26
CA GLN A 249 3.96 28.76 23.36
C GLN A 249 4.30 29.12 21.90
N PHE A 250 5.08 30.17 21.69
CA PHE A 250 5.56 30.58 20.37
C PHE A 250 6.45 29.51 19.72
N SER A 251 7.35 28.88 20.48
CA SER A 251 8.18 27.77 19.98
C SER A 251 7.33 26.57 19.56
N LEU A 252 6.24 26.28 20.30
CA LEU A 252 5.30 25.21 19.95
C LEU A 252 4.52 25.51 18.66
N GLU A 253 4.08 26.76 18.48
CA GLU A 253 3.39 27.22 17.26
C GLU A 253 4.30 27.12 16.03
N GLN A 254 5.58 27.51 16.15
CA GLN A 254 6.58 27.29 15.10
C GLN A 254 6.75 25.81 14.77
N GLY A 255 6.86 24.94 15.78
CA GLY A 255 6.96 23.50 15.58
C GLY A 255 5.75 22.93 14.83
N GLN A 256 4.54 23.40 15.13
CA GLN A 256 3.32 23.00 14.43
C GLN A 256 3.26 23.52 12.99
N ALA A 257 3.74 24.73 12.72
CA ALA A 257 3.88 25.24 11.35
C ALA A 257 4.84 24.35 10.54
N LEU A 258 6.00 23.99 11.10
CA LEU A 258 6.96 23.08 10.48
C LEU A 258 6.38 21.69 10.19
N VAL A 259 5.49 21.14 11.02
CA VAL A 259 4.78 19.89 10.71
C VAL A 259 4.02 20.00 9.38
N THR A 260 3.38 21.14 9.13
CA THR A 260 2.63 21.39 7.90
C THR A 260 3.57 21.52 6.71
N GLU A 261 4.65 22.28 6.85
CA GLU A 261 5.67 22.45 5.80
C GLU A 261 6.34 21.13 5.43
N LEU A 262 6.75 20.33 6.42
CA LEU A 262 7.31 18.98 6.19
C LEU A 262 6.33 18.07 5.46
N THR A 263 5.04 18.18 5.76
CA THR A 263 4.00 17.42 5.04
C THR A 263 3.89 17.89 3.58
N GLN A 264 3.96 19.20 3.32
CA GLN A 264 3.94 19.75 1.96
C GLN A 264 5.22 19.42 1.18
N ALA A 265 6.35 19.24 1.88
CA ALA A 265 7.65 18.91 1.32
C ALA A 265 7.85 17.40 1.05
N ASP A 266 6.81 16.58 1.12
CA ASP A 266 6.88 15.11 0.99
C ASP A 266 7.78 14.44 2.05
N LEU A 267 7.82 14.97 3.29
CA LEU A 267 8.55 14.42 4.45
C LEU A 267 7.61 13.94 5.59
N PRO A 268 6.64 13.05 5.31
CA PRO A 268 5.59 12.68 6.26
C PRO A 268 6.11 11.99 7.54
N ARG A 269 7.26 11.30 7.48
CA ARG A 269 7.88 10.68 8.65
C ARG A 269 8.36 11.73 9.65
N LEU A 270 9.11 12.72 9.17
CA LEU A 270 9.57 13.84 10.00
C LEU A 270 8.39 14.63 10.56
N ALA A 271 7.38 14.93 9.73
CA ALA A 271 6.16 15.61 10.17
C ALA A 271 5.45 14.86 11.31
N LYS A 272 5.32 13.54 11.20
CA LYS A 272 4.70 12.71 12.24
C LYS A 272 5.50 12.71 13.55
N LEU A 273 6.81 12.54 13.47
CA LEU A 273 7.68 12.52 14.65
C LEU A 273 7.68 13.88 15.35
N LEU A 274 7.78 14.96 14.59
CA LEU A 274 7.70 16.32 15.11
C LEU A 274 6.34 16.60 15.76
N SER A 275 5.24 16.16 15.14
CA SER A 275 3.90 16.29 15.73
C SER A 275 3.80 15.62 17.10
N ILE A 276 4.36 14.40 17.26
CA ILE A 276 4.40 13.70 18.55
C ILE A 276 5.24 14.49 19.57
N LEU A 277 6.40 15.00 19.16
CA LEU A 277 7.27 15.80 20.01
C LEU A 277 6.58 17.09 20.48
N CYS A 278 5.94 17.84 19.58
CA CYS A 278 5.20 19.06 19.92
C CYS A 278 4.02 18.78 20.88
N VAL A 279 3.30 17.67 20.70
CA VAL A 279 2.23 17.27 21.62
C VAL A 279 2.78 16.96 23.01
N ASN A 280 3.89 16.22 23.10
CA ASN A 280 4.53 15.89 24.37
C ASN A 280 5.06 17.15 25.08
N LEU A 281 5.69 18.07 24.35
CA LEU A 281 6.12 19.36 24.89
C LEU A 281 4.95 20.23 25.36
N LYS A 282 3.85 20.26 24.62
CA LYS A 282 2.64 20.97 25.04
C LYS A 282 2.11 20.42 26.36
N GLN A 283 2.05 19.09 26.49
CA GLN A 283 1.65 18.44 27.75
C GLN A 283 2.59 18.78 28.91
N ASP A 284 3.89 18.91 28.66
CA ASP A 284 4.87 19.36 29.65
C ASP A 284 4.62 20.81 30.09
N VAL A 285 4.43 21.73 29.12
CA VAL A 285 4.13 23.14 29.38
C VAL A 285 2.83 23.29 30.17
N GLU A 286 1.82 22.49 29.85
CA GLU A 286 0.52 22.44 30.53
C GLU A 286 0.54 21.63 31.84
N ARG A 287 1.71 21.08 32.24
CA ARG A 287 1.91 20.24 33.44
C ARG A 287 0.92 19.07 33.56
N MET A 288 0.60 18.45 32.43
CA MET A 288 -0.28 17.28 32.41
C MET A 288 0.44 16.03 32.93
N SER A 289 -0.26 15.19 33.69
CA SER A 289 0.29 13.93 34.25
C SER A 289 0.72 12.89 33.22
N GLN A 290 0.36 13.07 31.94
CA GLN A 290 0.71 12.19 30.83
C GLN A 290 2.04 12.54 30.16
N SER A 291 2.73 13.57 30.67
CA SER A 291 4.00 13.98 30.09
C SER A 291 5.11 12.97 30.40
N SER A 292 5.87 12.60 29.37
CA SER A 292 6.89 11.56 29.44
C SER A 292 8.27 12.14 29.07
N PRO A 293 9.18 12.32 30.05
CA PRO A 293 10.54 12.79 29.80
C PRO A 293 11.34 11.94 28.80
N SER A 294 11.18 10.61 28.84
CA SER A 294 11.87 9.69 27.94
C SER A 294 11.38 9.81 26.51
N LEU A 295 10.08 10.07 26.30
CA LEU A 295 9.55 10.26 24.96
C LEU A 295 10.18 11.45 24.23
N PHE A 296 10.47 12.54 24.95
CA PHE A 296 11.15 13.71 24.40
C PHE A 296 12.51 13.32 23.81
N SER A 297 13.38 12.68 24.60
CA SER A 297 14.71 12.26 24.14
C SER A 297 14.64 11.26 22.99
N ASP A 298 13.72 10.29 23.06
CA ASP A 298 13.58 9.26 22.04
C ASP A 298 13.15 9.84 20.69
N LYS A 299 12.15 10.74 20.70
CA LYS A 299 11.65 11.37 19.47
C LYS A 299 12.66 12.36 18.91
N LEU A 300 13.34 13.11 19.77
CA LEU A 300 14.41 14.02 19.35
C LEU A 300 15.55 13.26 18.65
N ALA A 301 16.02 12.16 19.25
CA ALA A 301 17.06 11.31 18.68
C ALA A 301 16.63 10.71 17.33
N GLU A 302 15.39 10.23 17.22
CA GLU A 302 14.87 9.67 15.96
C GLU A 302 14.79 10.73 14.85
N ILE A 303 14.29 11.92 15.16
CA ILE A 303 14.23 13.03 14.21
C ILE A 303 15.65 13.40 13.75
N TRP A 304 16.58 13.55 14.69
CA TRP A 304 17.97 13.90 14.39
C TRP A 304 18.67 12.85 13.52
N ALA A 305 18.44 11.56 13.79
CA ALA A 305 19.00 10.48 13.00
C ALA A 305 18.48 10.51 11.54
N ILE A 306 17.19 10.82 11.33
CA ILE A 306 16.61 10.93 9.98
C ILE A 306 17.15 12.16 9.26
N ILE A 307 17.22 13.33 9.92
CA ILE A 307 17.84 14.54 9.35
C ILE A 307 19.28 14.24 8.93
N SER A 308 20.04 13.56 9.81
CA SER A 308 21.43 13.20 9.53
C SER A 308 21.54 12.26 8.32
N ALA A 309 20.65 11.27 8.21
CA ALA A 309 20.63 10.33 7.08
C ALA A 309 20.20 10.97 5.76
N LEU A 310 19.36 12.02 5.83
CA LEU A 310 18.93 12.82 4.68
C LEU A 310 19.98 13.88 4.25
N SER A 311 20.97 14.16 5.09
CA SER A 311 22.03 15.14 4.82
C SER A 311 23.23 14.49 4.12
N PRO A 312 23.90 15.19 3.19
CA PRO A 312 25.09 14.63 2.53
C PRO A 312 26.32 14.50 3.46
N PRO A 313 27.16 13.47 3.31
CA PRO A 313 26.95 12.28 2.46
C PRO A 313 25.89 11.35 3.08
N SER A 314 24.83 11.09 2.33
CA SER A 314 23.72 10.24 2.77
C SER A 314 24.18 8.78 2.84
N VAL A 315 23.65 8.04 3.81
CA VAL A 315 23.77 6.58 3.85
C VAL A 315 23.01 6.00 2.64
N ASP A 316 23.47 4.87 2.09
CA ASP A 316 22.79 4.11 1.02
C ASP A 316 21.47 3.47 1.51
N LEU A 317 20.55 4.29 2.00
CA LEU A 317 19.21 3.91 2.41
C LEU A 317 18.19 4.42 1.38
N PRO A 318 17.14 3.63 1.06
CA PRO A 318 16.08 4.09 0.18
C PRO A 318 15.42 5.36 0.73
N LEU A 319 15.32 6.41 -0.09
CA LEU A 319 14.69 7.68 0.31
C LEU A 319 13.29 7.50 0.94
N PRO A 320 12.39 6.62 0.45
CA PRO A 320 11.10 6.37 1.08
C PRO A 320 11.19 5.85 2.53
N LEU A 321 12.28 5.17 2.91
CA LEU A 321 12.52 4.73 4.28
C LEU A 321 12.76 5.92 5.22
N LEU A 322 13.39 6.97 4.70
CA LEU A 322 13.75 8.18 5.42
C LEU A 322 12.61 9.20 5.44
N THR A 323 11.96 9.43 4.29
CA THR A 323 10.89 10.42 4.16
C THR A 323 9.54 9.89 4.65
N GLY A 324 9.31 8.58 4.54
CA GLY A 324 8.04 7.91 4.85
C GLY A 324 7.02 7.99 3.72
N GLU A 325 5.84 7.40 3.95
CA GLU A 325 4.75 7.36 2.98
C GLU A 325 3.54 8.19 3.46
N HIS A 326 3.02 9.09 2.61
CA HIS A 326 1.80 9.86 2.90
C HIS A 326 0.55 8.96 3.06
N ARG A 327 0.54 7.82 2.37
CA ARG A 327 -0.56 6.88 2.43
C ARG A 327 -0.04 5.46 2.34
N LYS A 328 -0.42 4.64 3.33
CA LYS A 328 -0.11 3.21 3.37
C LYS A 328 -0.67 2.54 2.12
N ARG A 329 0.20 1.82 1.43
CA ARG A 329 -0.14 1.04 0.25
C ARG A 329 -0.58 -0.33 0.69
N TYR A 330 -1.49 -0.93 -0.04
CA TYR A 330 -1.90 -2.30 0.23
C TYR A 330 -1.65 -3.14 -1.03
N ALA A 331 -0.97 -4.26 -0.84
CA ALA A 331 -0.85 -5.31 -1.84
C ALA A 331 -2.05 -6.25 -1.72
N ILE A 332 -2.53 -6.75 -2.86
CA ILE A 332 -3.55 -7.80 -2.86
C ILE A 332 -2.90 -9.09 -2.34
N VAL A 333 -3.54 -9.71 -1.35
CA VAL A 333 -3.24 -11.06 -0.88
C VAL A 333 -4.42 -11.97 -1.22
N GLN A 334 -4.13 -13.21 -1.57
CA GLN A 334 -5.13 -14.21 -1.89
C GLN A 334 -4.82 -15.48 -1.11
N ASP A 335 -5.88 -16.12 -0.63
CA ASP A 335 -5.86 -17.41 0.06
C ASP A 335 -4.77 -17.54 1.14
N ILE A 336 -4.64 -16.50 1.98
CA ILE A 336 -3.72 -16.54 3.13
C ILE A 336 -4.43 -17.02 4.39
N ASP A 337 -3.79 -17.98 5.07
CA ASP A 337 -4.22 -18.41 6.40
C ASP A 337 -3.76 -17.38 7.44
N VAL A 338 -4.66 -17.07 8.38
CA VAL A 338 -4.45 -16.08 9.42
C VAL A 338 -4.88 -16.64 10.77
N PHE A 339 -4.01 -16.44 11.75
CA PHE A 339 -4.23 -16.75 13.16
C PHE A 339 -4.54 -15.46 13.87
N SER A 340 -5.68 -15.39 14.55
CA SER A 340 -6.09 -14.20 15.27
C SER A 340 -5.83 -14.36 16.75
N PHE A 341 -5.11 -13.40 17.34
CA PHE A 341 -4.74 -13.45 18.74
C PHE A 341 -5.82 -12.82 19.63
N GLY A 342 -6.13 -11.55 19.38
CA GLY A 342 -6.99 -10.77 20.26
C GLY A 342 -7.07 -9.32 19.85
N ILE A 343 -7.93 -8.58 20.55
CA ILE A 343 -8.24 -7.19 20.23
C ILE A 343 -7.78 -6.31 21.39
N GLU A 344 -6.96 -5.32 21.06
CA GLU A 344 -6.53 -4.27 21.98
C GLU A 344 -7.33 -3.00 21.71
N CYS A 345 -7.85 -2.37 22.76
CA CYS A 345 -8.38 -1.00 22.67
C CYS A 345 -7.33 -0.02 23.20
N TRP A 346 -7.12 1.07 22.47
CA TRP A 346 -6.02 1.99 22.74
C TRP A 346 -6.42 3.45 22.57
N ARG A 347 -5.61 4.32 23.19
CA ARG A 347 -5.65 5.77 23.02
C ARG A 347 -4.23 6.26 22.73
N SER A 348 -4.10 7.15 21.75
CA SER A 348 -2.83 7.78 21.38
C SER A 348 -2.64 9.11 22.12
N LEU A 349 -1.39 9.57 22.21
CA LEU A 349 -1.05 10.89 22.74
C LEU A 349 -1.67 12.05 21.93
N THR A 350 -1.87 11.85 20.62
CA THR A 350 -2.50 12.86 19.75
C THR A 350 -4.03 12.90 19.86
N GLY A 351 -4.61 12.21 20.86
CA GLY A 351 -6.05 12.24 21.13
C GLY A 351 -6.89 11.28 20.27
N HIS A 352 -6.28 10.44 19.44
CA HIS A 352 -7.00 9.36 18.76
C HIS A 352 -7.33 8.23 19.74
N ARG A 353 -8.47 7.58 19.51
CA ARG A 353 -8.89 6.35 20.18
C ARG A 353 -9.29 5.32 19.13
N GLY A 354 -9.10 4.05 19.43
CA GLY A 354 -9.31 2.99 18.47
C GLY A 354 -9.17 1.60 19.07
N PHE A 355 -9.36 0.60 18.21
CA PHE A 355 -9.06 -0.78 18.51
C PHE A 355 -8.21 -1.40 17.40
N THR A 356 -7.50 -2.48 17.75
CA THR A 356 -6.67 -3.26 16.83
C THR A 356 -6.87 -4.74 17.09
N LEU A 357 -7.34 -5.48 16.09
CA LEU A 357 -7.23 -6.93 16.01
C LEU A 357 -5.80 -7.29 15.60
N HIS A 358 -5.13 -8.10 16.43
CA HIS A 358 -3.78 -8.58 16.19
C HIS A 358 -3.80 -10.00 15.65
N MET A 359 -3.02 -10.26 14.61
CA MET A 359 -3.04 -11.49 13.85
C MET A 359 -1.62 -11.93 13.44
N TYR A 360 -1.47 -13.17 13.00
CA TYR A 360 -0.25 -13.70 12.40
C TYR A 360 -0.57 -14.50 11.14
N CYS A 361 0.25 -14.31 10.11
CA CYS A 361 0.13 -15.02 8.84
C CYS A 361 1.41 -15.85 8.61
N PRO A 362 1.37 -17.19 8.75
CA PRO A 362 2.58 -18.01 8.62
C PRO A 362 3.15 -18.00 7.21
N THR A 363 2.29 -17.98 6.19
CA THR A 363 2.72 -17.91 4.79
C THR A 363 3.56 -16.66 4.51
N LEU A 364 3.25 -15.55 5.18
CA LEU A 364 4.02 -14.30 5.07
C LEU A 364 5.09 -14.16 6.16
N GLY A 365 5.17 -15.09 7.11
CA GLY A 365 6.11 -15.07 8.24
C GLY A 365 6.00 -13.83 9.13
N ARG A 366 4.86 -13.13 9.15
CA ARG A 366 4.74 -11.82 9.81
C ARG A 366 3.40 -11.60 10.52
N PHE A 367 3.42 -10.69 11.48
CA PHE A 367 2.24 -10.19 12.15
C PHE A 367 1.41 -9.31 11.22
N LEU A 368 0.10 -9.46 11.33
CA LEU A 368 -0.90 -8.64 10.65
C LEU A 368 -1.76 -7.90 11.67
N SER A 369 -2.36 -6.79 11.27
CA SER A 369 -3.26 -6.04 12.13
C SER A 369 -4.47 -5.51 11.37
N PHE A 370 -5.62 -5.45 12.01
CA PHE A 370 -6.77 -4.72 11.51
C PHE A 370 -7.22 -3.71 12.56
N SER A 371 -7.31 -2.43 12.19
CA SER A 371 -7.60 -1.36 13.15
C SER A 371 -8.63 -0.37 12.62
N GLN A 372 -9.45 0.13 13.54
CA GLN A 372 -10.30 1.30 13.33
C GLN A 372 -10.02 2.32 14.44
N SER A 373 -9.97 3.59 14.05
CA SER A 373 -9.71 4.69 14.99
C SER A 373 -10.44 5.95 14.54
N ARG A 374 -10.69 6.83 15.50
CA ARG A 374 -11.19 8.19 15.27
C ARG A 374 -10.42 9.18 16.12
N SER A 375 -10.22 10.39 15.59
CA SER A 375 -9.75 11.51 16.40
C SER A 375 -10.88 12.00 17.29
N ARG A 376 -10.58 12.28 18.57
CA ARG A 376 -11.53 12.91 19.48
C ARG A 376 -11.96 14.31 19.00
N SER A 377 -11.10 15.03 18.27
CA SER A 377 -11.42 16.36 17.76
C SER A 377 -12.47 16.34 16.64
N THR A 378 -12.43 15.32 15.79
CA THR A 378 -13.36 15.19 14.65
C THR A 378 -14.66 14.49 15.04
N ASP A 379 -14.59 13.56 15.98
CA ASP A 379 -15.74 12.77 16.42
C ASP A 379 -15.72 12.54 17.94
N PRO A 380 -16.16 13.55 18.72
CA PRO A 380 -16.15 13.50 20.18
C PRO A 380 -17.07 12.42 20.77
N ASN A 381 -18.09 11.99 20.03
CA ASN A 381 -19.10 11.04 20.50
C ASN A 381 -18.80 9.59 20.11
N TRP A 382 -17.80 9.35 19.25
CA TRP A 382 -17.41 8.01 18.85
C TRP A 382 -16.96 7.13 20.02
N ASP A 383 -17.73 6.12 20.40
CA ASP A 383 -17.30 5.17 21.42
C ASP A 383 -16.53 3.97 20.82
N THR A 384 -15.40 3.63 21.44
CA THR A 384 -14.50 2.58 20.94
C THR A 384 -15.10 1.18 21.11
N ILE A 385 -15.84 0.94 22.20
CA ILE A 385 -16.43 -0.36 22.51
C ILE A 385 -17.66 -0.60 21.64
N GLU A 386 -18.53 0.40 21.48
CA GLU A 386 -19.68 0.30 20.57
C GLU A 386 -19.24 0.14 19.11
N ALA A 387 -18.21 0.87 18.68
CA ALA A 387 -17.66 0.70 17.34
C ALA A 387 -17.06 -0.69 17.12
N LEU A 388 -16.42 -1.26 18.14
CA LEU A 388 -15.86 -2.62 18.07
C LEU A 388 -16.95 -3.68 17.95
N LYS A 389 -18.08 -3.54 18.68
CA LYS A 389 -19.23 -4.46 18.56
C LYS A 389 -19.81 -4.49 17.14
N GLN A 390 -19.72 -3.38 16.42
CA GLN A 390 -20.25 -3.24 15.06
C GLN A 390 -19.19 -3.50 13.97
N ALA A 391 -17.93 -3.68 14.35
CA ALA A 391 -16.83 -3.80 13.42
C ALA A 391 -16.81 -5.16 12.74
N LYS A 392 -16.59 -5.16 11.43
CA LYS A 392 -16.52 -6.37 10.60
C LYS A 392 -15.21 -6.48 9.82
N LEU A 393 -14.80 -7.71 9.58
CA LEU A 393 -13.76 -8.05 8.62
C LEU A 393 -14.32 -9.09 7.64
N GLY A 394 -14.56 -8.67 6.40
CA GLY A 394 -15.43 -9.41 5.50
C GLY A 394 -16.85 -9.46 6.06
N ASP A 395 -17.42 -10.66 6.12
CA ASP A 395 -18.80 -10.87 6.60
C ASP A 395 -18.89 -11.17 8.10
N TYR A 396 -17.76 -11.26 8.81
CA TYR A 396 -17.69 -11.67 10.21
C TYR A 396 -17.50 -10.48 11.15
N ASP A 397 -18.18 -10.54 12.29
CA ASP A 397 -17.98 -9.60 13.39
C ASP A 397 -16.60 -9.82 14.03
N LEU A 398 -15.87 -8.74 14.27
CA LEU A 398 -14.50 -8.79 14.81
C LEU A 398 -14.37 -9.63 16.08
N PRO A 399 -15.26 -9.51 17.09
CA PRO A 399 -15.18 -10.33 18.29
C PRO A 399 -15.27 -11.84 18.02
N SER A 400 -15.98 -12.25 16.97
CA SER A 400 -16.09 -13.68 16.59
C SER A 400 -14.79 -14.25 16.01
N LEU A 401 -13.87 -13.38 15.58
CA LEU A 401 -12.59 -13.79 15.01
C LEU A 401 -11.49 -13.96 16.07
N VAL A 402 -11.71 -13.55 17.32
CA VAL A 402 -10.69 -13.67 18.38
C VAL A 402 -10.38 -15.13 18.68
N ALA A 403 -9.09 -15.47 18.75
CA ALA A 403 -8.63 -16.84 19.02
C ALA A 403 -9.13 -17.88 18.00
N THR A 404 -9.27 -17.47 16.75
CA THR A 404 -9.66 -18.34 15.63
C THR A 404 -8.59 -18.36 14.55
N LYS A 405 -8.60 -19.44 13.76
CA LYS A 405 -7.92 -19.52 12.47
C LYS A 405 -8.94 -19.30 11.36
N PHE A 406 -8.66 -18.37 10.45
CA PHE A 406 -9.50 -18.13 9.27
C PHE A 406 -8.64 -17.87 8.04
N ARG A 407 -9.26 -17.88 6.86
CA ARG A 407 -8.58 -17.60 5.59
C ARG A 407 -9.07 -16.30 4.99
N ILE A 408 -8.15 -15.41 4.61
CA ILE A 408 -8.47 -14.26 3.77
C ILE A 408 -8.34 -14.71 2.32
N SER A 409 -9.46 -15.03 1.68
CA SER A 409 -9.47 -15.48 0.27
C SER A 409 -9.08 -14.37 -0.68
N LYS A 410 -9.48 -13.13 -0.37
CA LYS A 410 -9.02 -11.93 -1.07
C LYS A 410 -8.95 -10.80 -0.06
N GLY A 411 -7.83 -10.10 0.01
CA GLY A 411 -7.68 -8.96 0.89
C GLY A 411 -6.57 -8.03 0.46
N TRP A 412 -6.42 -6.95 1.22
CA TRP A 412 -5.42 -5.92 0.99
C TRP A 412 -4.56 -5.79 2.23
N VAL A 413 -3.25 -5.99 2.11
CA VAL A 413 -2.30 -5.95 3.22
C VAL A 413 -1.17 -4.96 2.91
N SER A 414 -0.87 -4.08 3.84
CA SER A 414 0.21 -3.10 3.70
C SER A 414 1.60 -3.68 3.98
N PRO A 415 2.68 -2.97 3.60
CA PRO A 415 4.05 -3.38 3.92
C PRO A 415 4.27 -3.59 5.44
N ASP A 416 3.61 -2.80 6.28
CA ASP A 416 3.66 -2.93 7.75
C ASP A 416 2.62 -3.90 8.32
N GLY A 417 1.97 -4.72 7.48
CA GLY A 417 1.08 -5.80 7.92
C GLY A 417 -0.35 -5.38 8.24
N ARG A 418 -0.77 -4.14 7.96
CA ARG A 418 -2.16 -3.73 8.17
C ARG A 418 -3.06 -4.34 7.10
N VAL A 419 -4.15 -4.95 7.51
CA VAL A 419 -5.24 -5.45 6.65
C VAL A 419 -6.27 -4.34 6.46
N SER A 420 -6.74 -4.17 5.22
CA SER A 420 -7.79 -3.20 4.89
C SER A 420 -9.19 -3.79 4.99
N SER A 421 -10.16 -3.02 5.49
CA SER A 421 -11.60 -3.29 5.36
C SER A 421 -12.19 -2.76 4.04
N GLN A 422 -11.36 -2.57 3.02
CA GLN A 422 -11.85 -2.12 1.71
C GLN A 422 -12.87 -3.10 1.13
N THR A 423 -13.78 -2.56 0.32
CA THR A 423 -14.83 -3.32 -0.36
C THR A 423 -14.21 -4.45 -1.17
N GLY A 424 -14.55 -5.70 -0.82
CA GLY A 424 -14.03 -6.91 -1.46
C GLY A 424 -13.03 -7.72 -0.64
N THR A 425 -12.73 -7.34 0.62
CA THR A 425 -11.99 -8.21 1.54
C THR A 425 -12.94 -9.35 1.93
N THR A 426 -12.59 -10.58 1.58
CA THR A 426 -13.40 -11.76 1.85
C THR A 426 -12.67 -12.69 2.80
N VAL A 427 -13.40 -13.14 3.81
CA VAL A 427 -12.94 -14.07 4.83
C VAL A 427 -13.74 -15.35 4.70
N LEU A 428 -13.05 -16.48 4.68
CA LEU A 428 -13.65 -17.81 4.70
C LEU A 428 -13.66 -18.36 6.11
N THR A 429 -14.54 -19.35 6.31
CA THR A 429 -15.00 -19.90 7.60
C THR A 429 -13.93 -19.89 8.69
N PRO A 430 -14.15 -19.15 9.80
CA PRO A 430 -13.30 -19.26 10.97
C PRO A 430 -13.47 -20.63 11.60
N SER A 431 -12.35 -21.18 12.06
CA SER A 431 -12.29 -22.43 12.82
C SER A 431 -11.69 -22.15 14.19
N SER A 432 -12.20 -22.83 15.21
CA SER A 432 -11.63 -22.76 16.55
C SER A 432 -10.20 -23.28 16.53
N GLN A 433 -9.31 -22.57 17.22
CA GLN A 433 -7.90 -22.93 17.32
C GLN A 433 -7.64 -23.74 18.60
N TYR A 434 -6.49 -24.42 18.66
CA TYR A 434 -6.01 -25.06 19.89
C TYR A 434 -4.84 -24.28 20.50
N TRP A 435 -4.72 -24.36 21.83
CA TRP A 435 -3.64 -23.72 22.60
C TRP A 435 -2.24 -24.05 22.06
N ALA A 436 -2.03 -25.29 21.63
CA ALA A 436 -0.76 -25.77 21.09
C ALA A 436 -0.29 -24.97 19.87
N ASP A 437 -1.21 -24.54 19.00
CA ASP A 437 -0.87 -23.79 17.79
C ASP A 437 -0.23 -22.44 18.14
N PHE A 438 -0.73 -21.73 19.15
CA PHE A 438 -0.10 -20.47 19.59
C PHE A 438 1.29 -20.69 20.17
N TYR A 439 1.47 -21.80 20.88
CA TYR A 439 2.76 -22.13 21.48
C TYR A 439 3.83 -22.39 20.42
N THR A 440 3.47 -22.98 19.27
CA THR A 440 4.41 -23.17 18.14
C THR A 440 4.87 -21.87 17.48
N LEU A 441 4.05 -20.80 17.57
CA LEU A 441 4.38 -19.49 17.04
C LEU A 441 5.23 -18.65 18.01
N ALA A 442 5.30 -19.08 19.26
CA ALA A 442 5.97 -18.35 20.32
C ALA A 442 7.50 -18.46 20.17
N LYS A 443 8.19 -17.34 20.39
CA LYS A 443 9.65 -17.26 20.32
C LYS A 443 10.28 -17.18 21.70
N THR A 444 11.53 -17.61 21.79
CA THR A 444 12.39 -17.38 22.96
C THR A 444 13.13 -16.04 22.82
N LYS A 445 13.69 -15.53 23.94
CA LYS A 445 14.47 -14.28 23.95
C LYS A 445 15.60 -14.31 22.93
N GLN A 446 16.32 -15.43 22.82
CA GLN A 446 17.45 -15.56 21.90
C GLN A 446 17.02 -15.45 20.44
N GLN A 447 15.89 -16.06 20.07
CA GLN A 447 15.32 -15.97 18.72
C GLN A 447 14.85 -14.56 18.38
N ILE A 448 14.37 -13.80 19.38
CA ILE A 448 13.99 -12.39 19.19
C ILE A 448 15.24 -11.53 18.96
N LEU A 449 16.30 -11.75 19.73
CA LEU A 449 17.55 -10.99 19.61
C LEU A 449 18.20 -11.19 18.23
N SER A 450 18.26 -12.44 17.74
CA SER A 450 18.82 -12.73 16.41
C SER A 450 18.00 -12.05 15.30
N GLY A 451 16.68 -12.17 15.34
CA GLY A 451 15.80 -11.52 14.36
C GLY A 451 15.83 -9.99 14.41
N TYR A 452 16.01 -9.40 15.60
CA TYR A 452 16.08 -7.96 15.76
C TYR A 452 17.32 -7.34 15.08
N ALA A 453 18.47 -8.01 15.17
CA ALA A 453 19.70 -7.55 14.51
C ALA A 453 19.56 -7.54 12.98
N GLU A 454 18.95 -8.58 12.40
CA GLU A 454 18.65 -8.63 10.97
C GLU A 454 17.65 -7.55 10.56
N GLN A 455 16.64 -7.31 11.38
CA GLN A 455 15.66 -6.27 11.13
C GLN A 455 16.29 -4.86 11.15
N LEU A 456 17.19 -4.57 12.09
CA LEU A 456 17.90 -3.28 12.13
C LEU A 456 18.81 -3.07 10.92
N LYS A 457 19.41 -4.13 10.35
CA LYS A 457 20.16 -4.02 9.10
C LYS A 457 19.27 -3.58 7.93
N GLN A 458 18.03 -4.05 7.89
CA GLN A 458 17.08 -3.72 6.82
C GLN A 458 16.39 -2.36 7.05
N ASN A 459 16.09 -2.04 8.31
CA ASN A 459 15.45 -0.81 8.72
C ASN A 459 16.03 -0.35 10.07
N PRO A 460 17.06 0.49 10.07
CA PRO A 460 17.72 0.95 11.29
C PRO A 460 16.79 1.80 12.18
N PHE A 461 15.66 2.24 11.65
CA PHE A 461 14.65 2.98 12.40
C PHE A 461 13.48 2.11 12.88
N ALA A 462 13.59 0.78 12.81
CA ALA A 462 12.62 -0.14 13.39
C ALA A 462 12.73 -0.15 14.92
N GLN A 463 11.96 0.71 15.58
CA GLN A 463 12.02 0.86 17.04
C GLN A 463 11.34 -0.27 17.82
N LYS A 464 10.27 -0.86 17.27
CA LYS A 464 9.46 -1.86 17.97
C LYS A 464 9.12 -3.01 17.03
N THR A 465 9.18 -4.22 17.54
CA THR A 465 8.81 -5.44 16.80
C THR A 465 7.70 -6.17 17.54
N GLN A 466 6.71 -6.67 16.81
CA GLN A 466 5.68 -7.51 17.41
C GLN A 466 6.24 -8.91 17.56
N GLN A 467 6.08 -9.52 18.74
CA GLN A 467 6.41 -10.93 18.97
C GLN A 467 5.39 -11.56 19.93
N LEU A 468 5.21 -12.86 19.78
CA LEU A 468 4.54 -13.74 20.73
C LEU A 468 5.62 -14.56 21.44
N ILE A 469 5.56 -14.66 22.77
CA ILE A 469 6.54 -15.45 23.53
C ILE A 469 5.84 -16.40 24.49
N ALA A 470 6.51 -17.53 24.71
CA ALA A 470 6.17 -18.46 25.77
C ALA A 470 6.93 -18.04 27.01
N ILE A 471 6.20 -17.78 28.09
CA ILE A 471 6.78 -17.51 29.40
C ILE A 471 6.57 -18.67 30.34
N ARG A 472 7.58 -18.89 31.19
CA ARG A 472 7.51 -19.80 32.33
C ARG A 472 6.80 -19.11 33.48
N THR A 473 7.22 -17.89 33.80
CA THR A 473 6.72 -17.09 34.92
C THR A 473 6.80 -15.60 34.61
N ILE A 474 5.94 -14.84 35.29
CA ILE A 474 5.94 -13.38 35.33
C ILE A 474 5.94 -12.96 36.81
N GLU A 475 6.88 -12.10 37.19
CA GLU A 475 6.90 -11.50 38.52
C GLU A 475 5.79 -10.44 38.61
N PRO A 476 5.25 -10.18 39.81
CA PRO A 476 4.28 -9.10 40.01
C PRO A 476 4.82 -7.76 39.49
N LEU A 477 4.04 -7.10 38.66
CA LEU A 477 4.39 -5.80 38.10
C LEU A 477 4.19 -4.70 39.15
N ILE A 478 5.19 -3.83 39.28
CA ILE A 478 5.26 -2.74 40.26
C ILE A 478 5.14 -1.41 39.54
N PHE A 479 4.37 -0.48 40.10
CA PHE A 479 4.19 0.84 39.53
C PHE A 479 5.40 1.76 39.79
N ASN A 480 6.01 2.25 38.71
CA ASN A 480 7.07 3.25 38.77
C ASN A 480 6.47 4.65 38.64
N ARG A 481 6.35 5.37 39.76
CA ARG A 481 5.78 6.73 39.82
C ARG A 481 6.54 7.79 39.00
N PHE A 482 7.83 7.59 38.73
CA PHE A 482 8.64 8.57 38.00
C PHE A 482 8.52 8.37 36.49
N LYS A 483 8.55 7.11 36.05
CA LYS A 483 8.36 6.75 34.63
C LYS A 483 6.87 6.70 34.23
N GLN A 484 5.95 6.70 35.20
CA GLN A 484 4.50 6.52 35.00
C GLN A 484 4.19 5.21 34.24
N THR A 485 4.96 4.15 34.54
CA THR A 485 4.82 2.83 33.92
C THR A 485 4.76 1.73 34.96
N TRP A 486 4.04 0.65 34.66
CA TRP A 486 4.15 -0.62 35.38
C TRP A 486 5.36 -1.37 34.87
N GLN A 487 6.21 -1.85 35.77
CA GLN A 487 7.49 -2.50 35.46
C GLN A 487 7.62 -3.83 36.18
N GLY A 488 8.30 -4.77 35.56
CA GLY A 488 8.61 -6.06 36.19
C GLY A 488 9.45 -6.94 35.28
N ILE A 489 9.53 -8.21 35.62
CA ILE A 489 10.36 -9.19 34.94
C ILE A 489 9.51 -10.40 34.60
N CYS A 490 9.70 -10.96 33.40
CA CYS A 490 9.28 -12.32 33.10
C CYS A 490 10.47 -13.17 32.66
N TYR A 491 10.27 -14.48 32.73
CA TYR A 491 11.23 -15.48 32.28
C TYR A 491 10.59 -16.27 31.15
N ASP A 492 11.29 -16.37 30.02
CA ASP A 492 10.85 -17.26 28.95
C ASP A 492 11.00 -18.73 29.35
N VAL A 493 10.64 -19.64 28.44
CA VAL A 493 10.71 -21.09 28.65
C VAL A 493 12.13 -21.62 28.88
N ASP A 494 13.14 -20.87 28.45
CA ASP A 494 14.56 -21.18 28.60
C ASP A 494 15.17 -20.45 29.82
N ASP A 495 14.32 -19.89 30.67
CA ASP A 495 14.68 -19.10 31.86
C ASP A 495 15.44 -17.81 31.59
N ASN A 496 15.35 -17.28 30.37
CA ASN A 496 15.94 -16.00 30.06
C ASN A 496 15.11 -14.85 30.62
N LYS A 497 15.76 -13.99 31.39
CA LYS A 497 15.18 -12.75 31.92
C LYS A 497 14.79 -11.76 30.82
N ILE A 498 13.56 -11.26 30.88
CA ILE A 498 12.99 -10.23 30.00
C ILE A 498 12.34 -9.15 30.86
N ASN A 499 12.62 -7.88 30.57
CA ASN A 499 11.97 -6.78 31.26
C ASN A 499 10.57 -6.53 30.68
N ILE A 500 9.64 -6.16 31.54
CA ILE A 500 8.28 -5.76 31.15
C ILE A 500 8.08 -4.29 31.47
N GLU A 501 7.50 -3.56 30.52
CA GLU A 501 7.07 -2.18 30.72
C GLU A 501 5.70 -1.89 30.08
N ILE A 502 4.75 -1.44 30.89
CA ILE A 502 3.41 -1.07 30.46
C ILE A 502 3.13 0.38 30.84
N VAL A 503 2.98 1.24 29.82
CA VAL A 503 2.54 2.63 30.02
C VAL A 503 1.16 2.67 30.66
N THR A 504 1.04 3.47 31.71
CA THR A 504 -0.15 3.53 32.57
C THR A 504 -1.33 4.20 31.87
N THR A 505 -2.45 3.50 31.90
CA THR A 505 -3.78 3.99 31.52
C THR A 505 -4.80 3.27 32.40
N SER A 506 -6.01 3.80 32.54
CA SER A 506 -7.08 3.10 33.30
C SER A 506 -7.32 1.67 32.81
N GLN A 507 -7.13 1.46 31.52
CA GLN A 507 -7.20 0.17 30.81
C GLN A 507 -5.99 -0.73 31.11
N ALA A 508 -4.80 -0.16 31.23
CA ALA A 508 -3.59 -0.88 31.62
C ALA A 508 -3.67 -1.36 33.08
N ASP A 509 -4.28 -0.60 33.98
CA ASP A 509 -4.38 -0.96 35.40
C ASP A 509 -5.20 -2.25 35.60
N GLN A 510 -6.30 -2.41 34.87
CA GLN A 510 -7.10 -3.64 34.91
C GLN A 510 -6.30 -4.84 34.38
N PHE A 511 -5.60 -4.65 33.26
CA PHE A 511 -4.73 -5.66 32.66
C PHE A 511 -3.63 -6.12 33.63
N VAL A 512 -2.97 -5.17 34.30
CA VAL A 512 -1.90 -5.47 35.29
C VAL A 512 -2.47 -6.13 36.55
N ARG A 513 -3.63 -5.70 37.05
CA ARG A 513 -4.29 -6.36 38.19
C ARG A 513 -4.55 -7.82 37.89
N HIS A 514 -5.02 -8.14 36.68
CA HIS A 514 -5.27 -9.51 36.28
C HIS A 514 -3.97 -10.31 36.21
N ILE A 515 -2.93 -9.79 35.54
CA ILE A 515 -1.59 -10.42 35.50
C ILE A 515 -1.07 -10.71 36.91
N ASN A 516 -1.14 -9.74 37.82
CA ASN A 516 -0.64 -9.92 39.19
C ASN A 516 -1.51 -10.87 40.04
N SER A 517 -2.75 -11.15 39.64
CA SER A 517 -3.66 -12.04 40.36
C SER A 517 -3.49 -13.52 40.00
N THR A 518 -2.76 -13.84 38.94
CA THR A 518 -2.63 -15.20 38.40
C THR A 518 -1.19 -15.58 38.12
N ASN A 519 -0.79 -16.78 38.53
CA ASN A 519 0.51 -17.35 38.17
C ASN A 519 0.43 -18.24 36.92
N MET A 520 -0.71 -18.21 36.22
CA MET A 520 -1.00 -19.10 35.10
C MET A 520 -0.65 -18.52 33.74
N ILE A 521 -0.17 -17.28 33.64
CA ILE A 521 0.22 -16.69 32.35
C ILE A 521 1.35 -17.52 31.72
N ARG A 522 1.16 -17.92 30.46
CA ARG A 522 2.12 -18.73 29.70
C ARG A 522 2.44 -18.22 28.31
N LEU A 523 1.59 -17.35 27.77
CA LEU A 523 1.86 -16.68 26.50
C LEU A 523 1.65 -15.18 26.65
N VAL A 524 2.54 -14.40 26.04
CA VAL A 524 2.43 -12.95 26.01
C VAL A 524 2.73 -12.44 24.61
N TYR A 525 1.85 -11.61 24.09
CA TYR A 525 2.03 -10.92 22.81
C TYR A 525 2.15 -9.42 23.04
N GLY A 526 3.12 -8.79 22.39
CA GLY A 526 3.28 -7.36 22.48
C GLY A 526 4.45 -6.81 21.68
N TYR A 527 4.84 -5.58 22.01
CA TYR A 527 5.94 -4.89 21.36
C TYR A 527 7.25 -5.10 22.10
N TRP A 528 8.29 -5.44 21.35
CA TRP A 528 9.65 -5.65 21.81
C TRP A 528 10.56 -4.54 21.31
N PHE A 529 11.37 -4.01 22.21
CA PHE A 529 12.29 -2.92 21.92
C PHE A 529 13.43 -2.89 22.92
N PHE A 530 14.49 -2.17 22.59
CA PHE A 530 15.52 -1.81 23.56
C PHE A 530 15.13 -0.51 24.22
N ASN A 531 15.09 -0.50 25.56
CA ASN A 531 14.85 0.72 26.31
C ASN A 531 16.10 1.62 26.30
N SER A 532 16.00 2.79 26.93
CA SER A 532 17.11 3.76 27.06
C SER A 532 18.36 3.20 27.76
N GLU A 533 18.21 2.11 28.52
CA GLU A 533 19.28 1.42 29.24
C GLU A 533 19.84 0.23 28.43
N GLN A 534 19.49 0.14 27.14
CA GLN A 534 19.87 -0.94 26.21
C GLN A 534 19.45 -2.34 26.70
N GLN A 535 18.36 -2.41 27.43
CA GLN A 535 17.77 -3.68 27.86
C GLN A 535 16.60 -4.04 26.98
N LEU A 536 16.51 -5.33 26.61
CA LEU A 536 15.39 -5.86 25.87
C LEU A 536 14.14 -5.85 26.76
N THR A 537 13.14 -5.09 26.31
CA THR A 537 11.90 -4.83 27.05
C THR A 537 10.70 -5.21 26.20
N LEU A 538 9.75 -5.87 26.85
CA LEU A 538 8.44 -6.22 26.34
C LEU A 538 7.40 -5.24 26.86
N SER A 539 6.57 -4.71 25.95
CA SER A 539 5.33 -4.02 26.29
C SER A 539 4.13 -4.90 25.90
N PRO A 540 3.58 -5.68 26.83
CA PRO A 540 2.45 -6.58 26.58
C PRO A 540 1.21 -5.84 26.09
N LEU A 541 0.52 -6.47 25.14
CA LEU A 541 -0.81 -6.06 24.65
C LEU A 541 -1.85 -7.13 24.95
N LEU A 542 -1.47 -8.40 24.86
CA LEU A 542 -2.30 -9.56 25.14
C LEU A 542 -1.50 -10.55 25.98
N ALA A 543 -2.18 -11.25 26.89
CA ALA A 543 -1.62 -12.33 27.69
C ALA A 543 -2.62 -13.48 27.80
N TRP A 544 -2.14 -14.71 27.89
CA TRP A 544 -3.00 -15.88 28.06
C TRP A 544 -2.55 -16.74 29.22
N GLU A 545 -3.54 -17.21 29.97
CA GLU A 545 -3.37 -18.27 30.95
C GLU A 545 -3.20 -19.64 30.27
N LEU A 546 -2.51 -20.56 30.95
CA LEU A 546 -2.32 -21.92 30.50
C LEU A 546 -3.64 -22.57 30.09
N ASN A 547 -3.68 -23.14 28.87
CA ASN A 547 -4.85 -23.79 28.28
C ASN A 547 -6.07 -22.89 28.04
N SER A 548 -5.96 -21.57 28.18
CA SER A 548 -7.01 -20.63 27.82
C SER A 548 -6.80 -20.07 26.42
N LEU A 549 -7.80 -20.20 25.55
CA LEU A 549 -7.78 -19.55 24.24
C LEU A 549 -8.19 -18.07 24.30
N LYS A 550 -8.85 -17.65 25.38
CA LYS A 550 -9.27 -16.25 25.53
C LYS A 550 -8.10 -15.42 26.07
N PRO A 551 -7.60 -14.44 25.30
CA PRO A 551 -6.60 -13.52 25.81
C PRO A 551 -7.20 -12.60 26.86
N ILE A 552 -6.41 -12.28 27.87
CA ILE A 552 -6.53 -11.05 28.64
C ILE A 552 -5.93 -9.95 27.73
N ALA A 553 -6.68 -8.88 27.50
CA ALA A 553 -6.28 -7.84 26.56
C ALA A 553 -6.13 -6.48 27.23
N LYS A 554 -5.16 -5.69 26.77
CA LYS A 554 -5.02 -4.30 27.20
C LYS A 554 -6.20 -3.47 26.65
N GLY A 555 -7.03 -2.99 27.56
CA GLY A 555 -8.15 -2.09 27.25
C GLY A 555 -9.42 -2.71 26.69
N TYR A 556 -9.48 -4.04 26.58
CA TYR A 556 -10.70 -4.77 26.29
C TYR A 556 -10.96 -5.71 27.49
N ALA A 557 -12.06 -5.46 28.21
CA ALA A 557 -12.46 -6.19 29.40
C ALA A 557 -13.43 -7.32 29.04
#